data_AF-A0A969GUK9-F1
#
_entry.id   AF-A0A969GUK9-F1
#
_cell.length_a   1.000
_cell.length_b   1.000
_cell.length_c   1.000
_cell.angle_alpha   90.00
_cell.angle_beta   90.00
_cell.angle_gamma   90.00
#
_symmetry.space_group_name_H-M   'P 1'
#
loop_
_entity.id
_entity.type
_entity.pdbx_description
1 polymer ?
#
loop_
_entity_poly.entity_id
_entity_poly.type
_entity_poly.pdbx_seq_one_letter_code
_entity_poly.pdbx_strand_id
1 'polypeptide(L)'
;MTADEVLLAIEPVLDKQLTRIQRLVFQQAWVGKSYPEIARAADYDVGYIKDVGAELWKLLSQVTGEKVTKQNFQLVLKRFWTTATSPAARITIALRCHQTDPQPACARFCPTDWARSRVSSDSAIPFL
;
A
#
# COMPACT_ATOMS: atom_id res chain seq x y z
N MET A 1 0.98 1.65 22.94
CA MET A 1 1.16 1.92 21.51
C MET A 1 0.81 3.36 21.25
N THR A 2 1.83 4.20 21.32
CA THR A 2 1.74 5.61 20.95
C THR A 2 1.74 5.72 19.43
N ALA A 3 1.24 6.84 18.90
CA ALA A 3 1.28 7.08 17.46
C ALA A 3 2.72 7.14 16.94
N ASP A 4 3.64 7.73 17.73
CA ASP A 4 5.05 7.89 17.36
C ASP A 4 5.79 6.55 17.25
N GLU A 5 5.53 5.61 18.16
CA GLU A 5 6.08 4.24 18.06
C GLU A 5 5.69 3.60 16.72
N VAL A 6 4.41 3.67 16.38
CA VAL A 6 3.90 3.07 15.14
C VAL A 6 4.47 3.78 13.92
N LEU A 7 4.57 5.11 13.96
CA LEU A 7 5.14 5.93 12.91
C LEU A 7 6.59 5.52 12.60
N LEU A 8 7.42 5.36 13.65
CA LEU A 8 8.83 4.96 13.52
C LEU A 8 9.01 3.59 12.87
N ALA A 9 8.06 2.67 13.07
CA ALA A 9 8.13 1.35 12.45
C ALA A 9 7.59 1.32 11.02
N ILE A 10 6.68 2.22 10.64
CA ILE A 10 6.16 2.28 9.27
C ILE A 10 7.06 3.10 8.35
N GLU A 11 7.68 4.18 8.82
CA GLU A 11 8.56 5.05 8.03
C GLU A 11 9.64 4.30 7.22
N PRO A 12 10.36 3.29 7.75
CA PRO A 12 11.35 2.54 6.97
C PRO A 12 10.73 1.58 5.94
N VAL A 13 9.45 1.24 6.09
CA VAL A 13 8.74 0.33 5.17
C VAL A 13 8.01 1.11 4.06
N LEU A 14 7.76 2.40 4.28
CA LEU A 14 7.27 3.28 3.23
C LEU A 14 8.42 3.68 2.29
N ASP A 15 8.19 3.56 0.99
CA ASP A 15 9.11 4.09 -0.04
C ASP A 15 9.23 5.63 0.02
N LYS A 16 8.33 6.31 0.75
CA LYS A 16 8.26 7.77 0.84
C LYS A 16 8.19 8.22 2.29
N GLN A 17 8.99 9.23 2.63
CA GLN A 17 8.91 9.87 3.95
C GLN A 17 7.60 10.65 4.09
N LEU A 18 6.98 10.53 5.26
CA LEU A 18 5.73 11.22 5.56
C LEU A 18 6.00 12.71 5.81
N THR A 19 5.26 13.56 5.12
CA THR A 19 5.34 15.01 5.33
C THR A 19 4.89 15.37 6.75
N ARG A 20 5.28 16.55 7.24
CA ARG A 20 4.89 17.02 8.59
C ARG A 20 3.37 16.95 8.81
N ILE A 21 2.58 17.29 7.78
CA ILE A 21 1.12 17.30 7.86
C ILE A 21 0.58 15.88 7.84
N GLN A 22 1.12 14.97 7.03
CA GLN A 22 0.75 13.55 7.07
C GLN A 22 1.01 12.93 8.44
N ARG A 23 2.17 13.23 9.07
CA ARG A 23 2.50 12.79 10.43
C ARG A 23 1.50 13.34 11.46
N LEU A 24 1.13 14.62 11.34
CA LEU A 24 0.13 15.23 12.21
C LEU A 24 -1.24 14.57 12.03
N VAL A 25 -1.70 14.38 10.78
CA VAL A 25 -2.97 13.71 10.48
C VAL A 25 -2.96 12.29 11.04
N PHE A 26 -1.85 11.57 10.92
CA PHE A 26 -1.68 10.23 11.49
C PHE A 26 -1.83 10.24 13.01
N GLN A 27 -1.08 11.11 13.71
CA GLN A 27 -1.13 11.23 15.16
C GLN A 27 -2.53 11.62 15.67
N GLN A 28 -3.18 12.59 15.01
CA GLN A 28 -4.51 13.03 15.41
C GLN A 28 -5.58 11.99 15.11
N ALA A 29 -5.47 11.29 13.97
CA ALA A 29 -6.34 10.16 13.66
C ALA A 29 -6.17 9.04 14.69
N TRP A 30 -4.95 8.82 15.21
CA TRP A 30 -4.69 7.84 16.27
C TRP A 30 -5.40 8.17 17.59
N VAL A 31 -5.59 9.45 17.90
CA VAL A 31 -6.37 9.92 19.05
C VAL A 31 -7.88 9.92 18.76
N GLY A 32 -8.29 9.60 17.53
CA GLY A 32 -9.69 9.55 17.12
C GLY A 32 -10.28 10.91 16.71
N LYS A 33 -9.44 11.93 16.48
CA LYS A 33 -9.91 13.25 16.06
C LYS A 33 -10.55 13.23 14.68
N SER A 34 -11.46 14.16 14.45
CA SER A 34 -12.12 14.36 13.16
C SER A 34 -11.30 15.29 12.27
N TYR A 35 -11.39 15.13 10.94
CA TYR A 35 -10.72 16.01 9.98
C TYR A 35 -10.93 17.51 10.21
N PRO A 36 -12.15 18.02 10.55
CA PRO A 36 -12.31 19.44 10.86
C PRO A 36 -11.60 19.87 12.15
N GLU A 37 -11.53 19.02 13.19
CA GLU A 37 -10.74 19.34 14.39
C GLU A 37 -9.25 19.39 14.08
N ILE A 38 -8.76 18.48 13.24
CA ILE A 38 -7.35 18.42 12.81
C ILE A 38 -7.00 19.67 12.00
N ALA A 39 -7.86 20.03 11.06
CA ALA A 39 -7.73 21.23 10.24
C ALA A 39 -7.65 22.49 11.10
N ARG A 40 -8.54 22.64 12.10
CA ARG A 40 -8.52 23.77 13.04
C ARG A 40 -7.27 23.76 13.94
N ALA A 41 -6.81 22.59 14.37
CA ALA A 41 -5.64 22.48 15.23
C ALA A 41 -4.32 22.76 14.48
N ALA A 42 -4.29 22.44 13.19
CA ALA A 42 -3.11 22.61 12.35
C ALA A 42 -3.15 23.86 11.46
N ASP A 43 -4.21 24.66 11.54
CA ASP A 43 -4.47 25.86 10.73
C ASP A 43 -4.49 25.60 9.22
N TYR A 44 -5.11 24.48 8.82
CA TYR A 44 -5.29 24.09 7.42
C TYR A 44 -6.77 24.05 7.03
N ASP A 45 -7.02 24.05 5.72
CA ASP A 45 -8.36 23.79 5.20
C ASP A 45 -8.77 22.33 5.41
N VAL A 46 -10.06 22.11 5.69
CA VAL A 46 -10.63 20.78 5.91
C VAL A 46 -10.52 19.91 4.65
N GLY A 47 -10.67 20.50 3.47
CA GLY A 47 -10.48 19.82 2.18
C GLY A 47 -9.05 19.31 2.04
N TYR A 48 -8.08 20.18 2.30
CA TYR A 48 -6.66 19.82 2.24
C TYR A 48 -6.31 18.67 3.20
N ILE A 49 -6.78 18.72 4.44
CA ILE A 49 -6.56 17.64 5.42
C ILE A 49 -7.21 16.31 4.99
N LYS A 50 -8.37 16.35 4.33
CA LYS A 50 -8.99 15.14 3.77
C LYS A 50 -8.16 14.55 2.64
N ASP A 51 -7.62 15.38 1.76
CA ASP A 51 -6.78 14.95 0.65
C ASP A 51 -5.48 14.31 1.16
N VAL A 52 -4.81 14.98 2.11
CA VAL A 52 -3.61 14.46 2.78
C VAL A 52 -3.92 13.14 3.51
N GLY A 53 -5.06 13.05 4.18
CA GLY A 53 -5.50 11.81 4.83
C GLY A 53 -5.74 10.69 3.82
N ALA A 54 -6.41 10.97 2.70
CA ALA A 54 -6.68 9.98 1.66
C ALA A 54 -5.39 9.45 1.03
N GLU A 55 -4.41 10.32 0.77
CA GLU A 55 -3.09 9.93 0.29
C GLU A 55 -2.37 9.04 1.32
N LEU A 56 -2.38 9.43 2.60
CA LEU A 56 -1.79 8.65 3.68
C LEU A 56 -2.37 7.23 3.77
N TRP A 57 -3.70 7.09 3.71
CA TRP A 57 -4.34 5.77 3.75
C TRP A 57 -4.00 4.91 2.54
N LYS A 58 -3.83 5.52 1.37
CA LYS A 58 -3.37 4.82 0.16
C LYS A 58 -1.96 4.27 0.35
N LEU A 59 -1.03 5.08 0.85
CA LEU A 59 0.36 4.67 1.09
C LEU A 59 0.41 3.51 2.09
N LEU A 60 -0.34 3.62 3.20
CA LEU A 60 -0.41 2.54 4.18
C LEU A 60 -1.01 1.26 3.60
N SER A 61 -2.03 1.37 2.75
CA SER A 61 -2.65 0.21 2.11
C SER A 61 -1.71 -0.52 1.15
N GLN A 62 -0.82 0.21 0.48
CA GLN A 62 0.21 -0.39 -0.38
C GLN A 62 1.23 -1.19 0.44
N VAL A 63 1.65 -0.64 1.58
CA VAL A 63 2.66 -1.26 2.45
C VAL A 63 2.11 -2.45 3.23
N THR A 64 0.90 -2.34 3.77
CA THR A 64 0.28 -3.43 4.53
C THR A 64 -0.35 -4.51 3.65
N GLY A 65 -0.59 -4.20 2.37
CA GLY A 65 -1.33 -5.08 1.45
C GLY A 65 -2.82 -5.21 1.79
N GLU A 66 -3.32 -4.47 2.78
CA GLU A 66 -4.72 -4.49 3.20
C GLU A 66 -5.37 -3.11 3.01
N LYS A 67 -6.69 -3.07 2.80
CA LYS A 67 -7.43 -1.81 2.66
C LYS A 67 -7.46 -1.05 3.99
N VAL A 68 -6.63 -0.03 4.09
CA VAL A 68 -6.57 0.86 5.26
C VAL A 68 -7.62 1.95 5.14
N THR A 69 -8.44 2.10 6.18
CA THR A 69 -9.42 3.19 6.31
C THR A 69 -9.26 3.87 7.66
N LYS A 70 -9.80 5.09 7.83
CA LYS A 70 -9.79 5.82 9.11
C LYS A 70 -10.31 4.99 10.30
N GLN A 71 -11.20 4.02 10.07
CA GLN A 71 -11.71 3.16 11.15
C GLN A 71 -10.82 1.94 11.39
N ASN A 72 -10.23 1.39 10.33
CA ASN A 72 -9.49 0.13 10.41
C ASN A 72 -7.99 0.31 10.58
N PHE A 73 -7.43 1.51 10.33
CA PHE A 73 -5.98 1.70 10.33
C PHE A 73 -5.33 1.37 11.67
N GLN A 74 -5.96 1.71 12.80
CA GLN A 74 -5.44 1.36 14.13
C GLN A 74 -5.38 -0.15 14.32
N LEU A 75 -6.41 -0.87 13.87
CA LEU A 75 -6.47 -2.32 13.97
C LEU A 75 -5.43 -2.96 13.05
N VAL A 76 -5.36 -2.54 11.79
CA VAL A 76 -4.39 -3.03 10.80
C VAL A 76 -2.96 -2.80 11.29
N LEU A 77 -2.65 -1.61 11.81
CA LEU A 77 -1.31 -1.29 12.32
C LEU A 77 -0.96 -2.08 13.57
N LYS A 78 -1.91 -2.25 14.51
CA LYS A 78 -1.70 -3.11 15.69
C LYS A 78 -1.39 -4.55 15.26
N ARG A 79 -2.15 -5.09 14.30
CA ARG A 79 -1.93 -6.44 13.76
C ARG A 79 -0.56 -6.54 13.09
N PHE A 80 -0.24 -5.60 12.21
CA PHE A 80 1.04 -5.55 11.52
C PHE A 80 2.22 -5.57 12.51
N TRP A 81 2.15 -4.79 13.59
CA TRP A 81 3.15 -4.78 14.65
C TRP A 81 3.25 -6.09 15.43
N THR A 82 2.12 -6.69 15.79
CA THR A 82 2.12 -8.00 16.48
C THR A 82 2.68 -9.11 15.58
N THR A 83 2.44 -9.03 14.27
CA THR A 83 2.96 -10.00 13.30
C THR A 83 4.44 -9.76 12.99
N ALA A 84 4.88 -8.50 12.89
CA ALA A 84 6.28 -8.13 12.69
C ALA A 84 7.19 -8.53 13.88
N THR A 85 6.64 -8.52 15.11
CA THR A 85 7.33 -8.95 16.33
C THR A 85 7.35 -10.47 16.50
N SER A 86 6.67 -11.25 15.65
CA SER A 86 6.72 -12.71 15.68
C SER A 86 7.83 -13.25 14.77
N PRO A 87 8.92 -13.84 15.32
CA PRO A 87 10.01 -14.37 14.51
C PRO A 87 9.60 -15.56 13.61
N ALA A 88 8.40 -16.11 13.78
CA ALA A 88 7.89 -17.25 13.01
C ALA A 88 7.23 -16.86 11.67
N ALA A 89 7.01 -15.57 11.38
CA ALA A 89 6.32 -15.11 10.18
C ALA A 89 7.22 -14.32 9.20
N ARG A 90 8.54 -14.58 9.20
CA ARG A 90 9.51 -13.88 8.33
C ARG A 90 9.53 -14.37 6.87
N ILE A 91 8.63 -15.27 6.46
CA ILE A 91 8.63 -15.87 5.11
C ILE A 91 7.31 -15.60 4.36
N THR A 92 6.87 -14.35 4.22
CA THR A 92 6.00 -13.96 3.07
C THR A 92 6.01 -12.46 2.77
N ILE A 93 7.14 -11.77 2.92
CA ILE A 93 7.32 -10.45 2.28
C ILE A 93 8.49 -10.52 1.30
N ALA A 94 8.55 -11.63 0.56
CA ALA A 94 9.16 -11.67 -0.74
C ALA A 94 8.03 -12.03 -1.71
N LEU A 95 7.84 -11.18 -2.72
CA LEU A 95 6.86 -11.28 -3.82
C LEU A 95 5.39 -11.03 -3.47
N ARG A 96 4.98 -9.76 -3.60
CA ARG A 96 3.84 -9.45 -4.48
C ARG A 96 3.90 -8.02 -5.04
N CYS A 97 4.93 -7.72 -5.82
CA CYS A 97 4.65 -6.96 -7.04
C CYS A 97 3.77 -7.86 -7.92
N HIS A 98 2.65 -7.33 -8.42
CA HIS A 98 1.58 -8.00 -9.20
C HIS A 98 0.48 -8.72 -8.38
N GLN A 99 -0.69 -8.08 -8.19
CA GLN A 99 -2.00 -8.49 -8.77
C GLN A 99 -3.20 -7.89 -8.00
N THR A 100 -3.90 -6.94 -8.61
CA THR A 100 -5.37 -6.76 -8.68
C THR A 100 -5.60 -5.52 -9.54
N ASP A 101 -5.78 -5.66 -10.86
CA ASP A 101 -7.06 -6.00 -11.49
C ASP A 101 -6.89 -7.11 -12.55
N PRO A 102 -7.86 -8.03 -12.68
CA PRO A 102 -8.99 -7.69 -13.54
C PRO A 102 -10.37 -8.12 -13.01
N GLN A 103 -11.35 -7.27 -13.29
CA GLN A 103 -12.79 -7.51 -13.14
C GLN A 103 -13.24 -8.90 -13.63
N PRO A 104 -14.24 -9.53 -12.95
CA PRO A 104 -14.97 -10.65 -13.50
C PRO A 104 -16.17 -10.14 -14.31
N ALA A 105 -16.10 -10.24 -15.63
CA ALA A 105 -17.29 -10.21 -16.48
C ALA A 105 -17.11 -11.20 -17.63
N CYS A 106 -17.79 -12.34 -17.51
CA CYS A 106 -17.95 -13.31 -18.57
C CYS A 106 -18.58 -12.68 -19.84
N ALA A 107 -18.09 -13.17 -20.97
CA ALA A 107 -18.78 -13.34 -22.25
C ALA A 107 -19.20 -12.07 -23.02
N ARG A 108 -18.70 -11.91 -24.27
CA ARG A 108 -19.31 -12.50 -25.48
C ARG A 108 -18.53 -12.14 -26.75
N PHE A 109 -18.40 -13.14 -27.65
CA PHE A 109 -18.02 -13.11 -29.09
C PHE A 109 -16.53 -13.29 -29.52
N CYS A 110 -16.24 -14.49 -30.04
CA CYS A 110 -15.18 -14.86 -31.03
C CYS A 110 -15.51 -14.30 -32.44
N PRO A 111 -14.72 -14.49 -33.54
CA PRO A 111 -13.46 -15.25 -33.77
C PRO A 111 -12.37 -14.42 -34.54
N THR A 112 -11.09 -14.80 -34.67
CA THR A 112 -10.57 -15.80 -35.63
C THR A 112 -9.04 -15.85 -35.49
N ASP A 113 -8.51 -17.07 -35.36
CA ASP A 113 -7.27 -17.59 -35.98
C ASP A 113 -6.05 -16.68 -36.18
N TRP A 114 -4.98 -16.89 -35.41
CA TRP A 114 -3.65 -17.08 -36.02
C TRP A 114 -2.79 -17.98 -35.13
N ALA A 115 -2.51 -19.14 -35.70
CA ALA A 115 -1.73 -20.19 -35.10
C ALA A 115 -0.24 -19.83 -35.01
N ARG A 116 0.45 -20.51 -34.06
CA ARG A 116 1.77 -21.14 -34.25
C ARG A 116 2.91 -20.16 -34.62
N SER A 117 3.91 -19.99 -33.75
CA SER A 117 5.06 -20.89 -33.84
C SER A 117 5.96 -20.86 -32.61
N ARG A 118 6.23 -22.08 -32.14
CA ARG A 118 7.34 -22.53 -31.30
C ARG A 118 8.41 -23.07 -32.27
N VAL A 119 9.62 -22.51 -32.28
CA VAL A 119 10.90 -23.14 -32.72
C VAL A 119 12.01 -22.19 -32.23
N SER A 120 12.94 -22.55 -31.34
CA SER A 120 14.02 -23.55 -31.37
C SER A 120 15.09 -23.29 -32.44
N SER A 121 16.34 -23.57 -32.04
CA SER A 121 17.63 -23.52 -32.76
C SER A 121 18.36 -22.17 -32.60
N ASP A 122 19.43 -22.02 -31.82
CA ASP A 122 20.71 -22.77 -31.78
C ASP A 122 21.28 -23.04 -33.18
N SER A 123 22.22 -22.19 -33.59
CA SER A 123 23.27 -22.56 -34.53
C SER A 123 24.45 -21.63 -34.37
N ALA A 124 25.56 -22.25 -33.98
CA ALA A 124 26.91 -21.77 -34.05
C ALA A 124 27.28 -21.31 -35.48
N ILE A 125 28.13 -20.29 -35.56
CA ILE A 125 28.89 -19.93 -36.75
C ILE A 125 30.35 -19.80 -36.34
N PRO A 126 31.28 -20.65 -36.82
CA PRO A 126 32.69 -20.32 -36.90
C PRO A 126 33.02 -19.77 -38.30
N PHE A 127 33.94 -18.82 -38.39
CA PHE A 127 34.96 -18.67 -39.46
C PHE A 127 35.63 -17.30 -39.34
N LEU A 128 36.85 -17.28 -38.81
CA LEU A 128 38.09 -16.76 -39.43
C LEU A 128 39.25 -16.84 -38.42
#